data_AF-A0A925MFL7-F1
#
_entry.id   AF-A0A925MFL7-F1
#
_cell.length_a   1.000
_cell.length_b   1.000
_cell.length_c   1.000
_cell.angle_alpha   90.00
_cell.angle_beta   90.00
_cell.angle_gamma   90.00
#
_symmetry.space_group_name_H-M   'P 1'
#
loop_
_entity.id
_entity.type
_entity.pdbx_description
1 polymer ?
#
loop_
_entity_poly.entity_id
_entity_poly.type
_entity_poly.pdbx_seq_one_letter_code
_entity_poly.pdbx_strand_id
1 'polypeptide(L)'
;ALNNLAGIRNQQRRFEEALAFADASLAKGEGQGGPHELVARVLRAESLAGLGRIEEAMSNYRGALAVRMATIEGDHPAVASITAALAELQSRQAPGKAAGAAERP
;
A
#
# COMPACT_ATOMS: atom_id res chain seq x y z
N ALA A 1 3.61 7.19 -16.67
CA ALA A 1 4.87 7.86 -16.26
C ALA A 1 4.94 8.08 -14.74
N LEU A 2 3.93 8.71 -14.13
CA LEU A 2 3.94 9.01 -12.69
C LEU A 2 4.00 7.76 -11.80
N ASN A 3 3.25 6.70 -12.12
CA ASN A 3 3.36 5.43 -11.39
C ASN A 3 4.78 4.84 -11.43
N ASN A 4 5.45 4.87 -12.58
CA ASN A 4 6.81 4.35 -12.69
C ASN A 4 7.78 5.19 -11.85
N LEU A 5 7.62 6.52 -11.84
CA LEU A 5 8.42 7.41 -11.01
C LEU A 5 8.18 7.14 -9.52
N ALA A 6 6.93 7.00 -9.09
CA ALA A 6 6.60 6.66 -7.71
C ALA A 6 7.25 5.33 -7.28
N GLY A 7 7.17 4.28 -8.11
CA GLY A 7 7.83 2.99 -7.84
C GLY A 7 9.35 3.10 -7.71
N ILE A 8 10.01 3.82 -8.62
CA ILE A 8 11.46 4.06 -8.54
C ILE A 8 11.84 4.81 -7.26
N ARG A 9 11.04 5.80 -6.85
CA ARG A 9 11.30 6.56 -5.61
C ARG A 9 11.06 5.71 -4.35
N ASN A 10 10.05 4.83 -4.34
CA ASN A 10 9.86 3.84 -3.27
C ASN A 10 11.09 2.93 -3.13
N GLN A 11 11.62 2.41 -4.24
CA GLN A 11 12.84 1.58 -4.23
C GLN A 11 14.07 2.33 -3.71
N GLN A 12 14.16 3.63 -3.96
CA GLN A 12 15.22 4.50 -3.43
C GLN A 12 15.00 4.93 -1.97
N ARG A 13 13.91 4.47 -1.32
CA ARG A 13 13.45 4.92 0.01
C ARG A 13 13.21 6.44 0.10
N ARG A 14 12.89 7.08 -1.03
CA ARG A 14 12.50 8.49 -1.12
C ARG A 14 10.98 8.58 -1.06
N PHE A 15 10.42 8.27 0.09
CA PHE A 15 9.00 7.98 0.24
C PHE A 15 8.11 9.21 0.07
N GLU A 16 8.56 10.39 0.48
CA GLU A 16 7.83 11.66 0.30
C GLU A 16 7.67 12.00 -1.19
N GLU A 17 8.71 11.78 -1.99
CA GLU A 17 8.64 12.00 -3.43
C GLU A 17 7.80 10.93 -4.13
N ALA A 18 7.92 9.69 -3.69
CA ALA A 18 7.09 8.61 -4.18
C ALA A 18 5.60 8.90 -3.94
N LEU A 19 5.27 9.38 -2.73
CA LEU A 19 3.93 9.79 -2.34
C LEU A 19 3.42 10.92 -3.23
N ALA A 20 4.22 11.97 -3.44
CA ALA A 20 3.84 13.09 -4.31
C ALA A 20 3.55 12.64 -5.76
N PHE A 21 4.36 11.74 -6.31
CA PHE A 21 4.10 11.19 -7.65
C PHE A 21 2.86 10.30 -7.70
N ALA A 22 2.62 9.50 -6.67
CA ALA A 22 1.43 8.65 -6.57
C ALA A 22 0.16 9.50 -6.44
N ASP A 23 0.17 10.55 -5.60
CA ASP A 23 -0.92 11.51 -5.45
C ASP A 23 -1.21 12.26 -6.75
N ALA A 24 -0.17 12.74 -7.44
CA ALA A 24 -0.33 13.38 -8.74
C ALA A 24 -0.88 12.41 -9.81
N SER A 25 -0.55 11.13 -9.72
CA SER A 25 -1.06 10.09 -10.61
C SER A 25 -2.55 9.82 -10.36
N LEU A 26 -2.95 9.76 -9.09
CA LEU A 26 -4.34 9.64 -8.68
C LEU A 26 -5.15 10.85 -9.14
N ALA A 27 -4.69 12.06 -8.87
CA ALA A 27 -5.36 13.30 -9.30
C ALA A 27 -5.61 13.37 -10.81
N LYS A 28 -4.69 12.85 -11.63
CA LYS A 28 -4.88 12.78 -13.10
C LYS A 28 -5.85 11.69 -13.55
N GLY A 29 -6.00 10.64 -12.74
CA GLY A 29 -6.84 9.49 -13.02
C GLY A 29 -8.15 9.47 -12.23
N GLU A 30 -8.49 10.52 -11.48
CA GLU A 30 -9.65 10.54 -10.60
C GLU A 30 -10.94 10.19 -11.36
N GLY A 31 -11.67 9.19 -10.84
CA GLY A 31 -12.95 8.75 -11.38
C GLY A 31 -12.85 7.79 -12.58
N GLN A 32 -11.64 7.40 -13.02
CA GLN A 32 -11.50 6.47 -14.14
C GLN A 32 -11.59 4.99 -13.71
N GLY A 33 -11.40 4.67 -12.43
CA GLY A 33 -11.62 3.35 -11.85
C GLY A 33 -10.74 2.24 -12.41
N GLY A 34 -9.75 2.59 -13.23
CA GLY A 34 -9.00 1.65 -14.06
C GLY A 34 -7.73 1.10 -13.39
N PRO A 35 -7.04 0.17 -14.07
CA PRO A 35 -5.79 -0.42 -13.60
C PRO A 35 -4.71 0.61 -13.21
N HIS A 36 -4.69 1.75 -13.91
CA HIS A 36 -3.76 2.84 -13.62
C HIS A 36 -3.98 3.47 -12.25
N GLU A 37 -5.24 3.69 -11.87
CA GLU A 37 -5.63 4.25 -10.56
C GLU A 37 -5.35 3.24 -9.44
N LEU A 38 -5.60 1.96 -9.69
CA LEU A 38 -5.26 0.87 -8.76
C LEU A 38 -3.76 0.82 -8.47
N VAL A 39 -2.92 0.89 -9.50
CA VAL A 39 -1.45 0.90 -9.33
C VAL A 39 -1.01 2.14 -8.53
N ALA A 40 -1.60 3.30 -8.81
CA ALA A 40 -1.27 4.52 -8.07
C ALA A 40 -1.64 4.42 -6.58
N ARG A 41 -2.79 3.82 -6.23
CA ARG A 41 -3.19 3.56 -4.83
C ARG A 41 -2.23 2.62 -4.11
N VAL A 42 -1.76 1.57 -4.78
CA VAL A 42 -0.79 0.62 -4.22
C VAL A 42 0.54 1.31 -3.94
N LEU A 43 1.07 2.06 -4.91
CA LEU A 43 2.33 2.79 -4.75
C LEU A 43 2.26 3.84 -3.65
N ARG A 44 1.11 4.54 -3.54
CA ARG A 44 0.83 5.46 -2.44
C ARG A 44 0.89 4.77 -1.09
N ALA A 45 0.28 3.58 -0.97
CA ALA A 45 0.28 2.81 0.27
C ALA A 45 1.69 2.35 0.68
N GLU A 46 2.51 1.91 -0.28
CA GLU A 46 3.92 1.58 -0.04
C GLU A 46 4.71 2.79 0.48
N SER A 47 4.52 3.97 -0.14
CA SER A 47 5.17 5.20 0.30
C SER A 47 4.75 5.58 1.72
N LEU A 48 3.46 5.52 2.03
CA LEU A 48 2.94 5.80 3.37
C LEU A 48 3.50 4.82 4.42
N ALA A 49 3.63 3.54 4.07
CA ALA A 49 4.23 2.53 4.94
C ALA A 49 5.72 2.79 5.21
N GLY A 50 6.46 3.26 4.20
CA GLY A 50 7.85 3.71 4.32
C GLY A 50 8.01 4.92 5.24
N LEU A 51 7.03 5.83 5.25
CA LEU A 51 6.96 7.00 6.14
C LEU A 51 6.49 6.67 7.56
N GLY A 52 6.17 5.40 7.86
CA GLY A 52 5.60 5.00 9.15
C GLY A 52 4.13 5.39 9.35
N ARG A 53 3.45 5.89 8.30
CA ARG A 53 2.01 6.22 8.30
C ARG A 53 1.19 4.96 8.04
N ILE A 54 1.32 3.98 8.94
CA ILE A 54 0.82 2.60 8.77
C ILE A 54 -0.69 2.55 8.58
N GLU A 55 -1.45 3.31 9.37
CA GLU A 55 -2.92 3.32 9.29
C GLU A 55 -3.42 3.82 7.92
N GLU A 56 -2.80 4.88 7.40
CA GLU A 56 -3.14 5.44 6.11
C GLU A 56 -2.75 4.50 4.96
N ALA A 57 -1.59 3.85 5.06
CA ALA A 57 -1.17 2.81 4.13
C ALA A 57 -2.19 1.67 4.08
N MET A 58 -2.62 1.16 5.24
CA MET A 58 -3.62 0.09 5.33
C MET A 58 -4.97 0.52 4.76
N SER A 59 -5.42 1.75 5.01
CA SER A 59 -6.64 2.29 4.42
C SER A 59 -6.56 2.29 2.88
N ASN A 60 -5.42 2.70 2.32
CA ASN A 60 -5.20 2.72 0.86
C ASN A 60 -5.20 1.32 0.25
N TYR A 61 -4.50 0.37 0.87
CA TYR A 61 -4.51 -1.02 0.41
C TYR A 61 -5.90 -1.64 0.46
N ARG A 62 -6.70 -1.38 1.51
CA ARG A 62 -8.09 -1.85 1.59
C ARG A 62 -8.96 -1.26 0.47
N GLY A 63 -8.82 0.03 0.19
CA GLY A 63 -9.51 0.68 -0.93
C GLY A 63 -9.13 0.07 -2.28
N ALA A 64 -7.83 -0.15 -2.52
CA ALA A 64 -7.35 -0.80 -3.75
C ALA A 64 -7.85 -2.25 -3.88
N LEU A 65 -7.90 -2.99 -2.77
CA LEU A 65 -8.43 -4.34 -2.73
C LEU A 65 -9.92 -4.38 -3.05
N ALA A 66 -10.72 -3.50 -2.44
CA ALA A 66 -12.16 -3.44 -2.69
C ALA A 66 -12.48 -3.16 -4.16
N VAL A 67 -11.78 -2.20 -4.78
CA VAL A 67 -11.93 -1.91 -6.21
C VAL A 67 -11.48 -3.11 -7.05
N ARG A 68 -10.32 -3.71 -6.75
CA ARG A 68 -9.82 -4.87 -7.49
C ARG A 68 -10.78 -6.07 -7.41
N MET A 69 -11.30 -6.39 -6.24
CA MET A 69 -12.27 -7.48 -6.03
C MET A 69 -13.61 -7.22 -6.75
N ALA A 70 -14.04 -5.97 -6.87
CA ALA A 70 -15.26 -5.64 -7.61
C ALA A 70 -15.10 -5.75 -9.14
N THR A 71 -13.86 -5.74 -9.65
CA THR A 71 -13.58 -5.72 -11.10
C THR A 71 -13.16 -7.07 -11.70
N ILE A 72 -12.91 -8.11 -10.89
CA ILE A 72 -12.33 -9.38 -11.39
C ILE A 72 -13.05 -10.60 -10.82
N GLU A 73 -13.43 -11.53 -11.71
CA GLU A 73 -13.83 -12.90 -11.35
C GLU A 73 -12.56 -13.79 -11.33
N GLY A 74 -12.03 -14.08 -10.15
CA GLY A 74 -10.96 -15.07 -9.97
C GLY A 74 -9.75 -14.59 -9.17
N ASP A 75 -8.79 -15.51 -8.97
CA ASP A 75 -7.58 -15.27 -8.19
C ASP A 75 -6.56 -14.49 -9.03
N HIS A 76 -6.21 -13.28 -8.58
CA HIS A 76 -5.39 -12.34 -9.35
C HIS A 76 -4.13 -11.96 -8.57
N PRO A 77 -2.92 -11.98 -9.17
CA PRO A 77 -1.66 -11.69 -8.48
C PRO A 77 -1.67 -10.38 -7.68
N ALA A 78 -2.29 -9.33 -8.22
CA ALA A 78 -2.48 -8.06 -7.51
C ALA A 78 -3.26 -8.18 -6.19
N VAL A 79 -4.26 -9.07 -6.09
CA VAL A 79 -4.99 -9.34 -4.84
C VAL A 79 -4.06 -9.95 -3.81
N ALA A 80 -3.29 -10.98 -4.20
CA ALA A 80 -2.32 -11.63 -3.32
C ALA A 80 -1.24 -10.66 -2.81
N SER A 81 -0.73 -9.77 -3.67
CA SER A 81 0.24 -8.76 -3.26
C SER A 81 -0.34 -7.75 -2.26
N ILE A 82 -1.57 -7.27 -2.50
CA ILE A 82 -2.23 -6.31 -1.61
C ILE A 82 -2.57 -6.96 -0.25
N THR A 83 -3.04 -8.21 -0.24
CA THR A 83 -3.35 -8.92 1.00
C THR A 83 -2.08 -9.24 1.81
N ALA A 84 -1.00 -9.64 1.14
CA ALA A 84 0.29 -9.83 1.80
C ALA A 84 0.82 -8.53 2.43
N ALA A 85 0.76 -7.41 1.69
CA ALA A 85 1.17 -6.10 2.21
C ALA A 85 0.32 -5.68 3.43
N LEU A 86 -0.99 -5.92 3.41
CA LEU A 86 -1.86 -5.67 4.56
C LEU A 86 -1.48 -6.52 5.77
N ALA A 87 -1.20 -7.81 5.59
CA ALA A 87 -0.79 -8.69 6.68
C ALA A 87 0.54 -8.25 7.32
N GLU A 88 1.49 -7.80 6.49
CA GLU A 88 2.77 -7.25 6.98
C GLU A 88 2.55 -5.97 7.79
N LEU A 89 1.75 -5.02 7.28
CA LEU A 89 1.44 -3.78 7.99
C LEU A 89 0.68 -4.03 9.29
N GLN A 90 -0.26 -4.98 9.32
CA GLN A 90 -0.95 -5.38 10.54
C GLN A 90 0.00 -5.95 11.59
N SER A 91 0.97 -6.76 11.15
CA SER A 91 2.01 -7.31 12.05
C SER A 91 2.91 -6.21 12.62
N ARG A 92 3.18 -5.15 11.85
CA ARG A 92 3.93 -3.97 12.30
C ARG A 92 3.12 -3.07 13.25
N GLN A 93 1.79 -3.05 13.13
CA GLN A 93 0.90 -2.24 13.97
C GLN A 93 0.54 -2.95 15.30
N ALA A 94 0.53 -4.29 15.32
CA ALA A 94 0.22 -5.04 16.52
C ALA A 94 1.22 -4.69 17.64
N PRO A 95 0.77 -4.26 18.84
CA PRO A 95 1.66 -4.04 19.97
C PRO A 95 2.29 -5.38 20.34
N GLY A 96 3.59 -5.51 20.03
CA GLY A 96 4.50 -6.59 20.38
C GLY A 96 3.91 -7.95 20.80
N LYS A 97 3.81 -8.91 19.88
CA LYS A 97 4.04 -10.33 20.20
C LYS A 97 5.54 -10.63 20.39
N ALA A 98 6.26 -9.74 21.08
CA ALA A 98 7.68 -9.88 21.39
C ALA A 98 8.08 -9.26 22.75
N ALA A 99 7.12 -9.10 23.67
CA ALA A 99 7.39 -8.61 25.03
C ALA A 99 6.58 -9.39 26.08
N GLY A 100 6.67 -10.72 26.05
CA GLY A 100 5.95 -11.58 26.99
C GLY A 100 6.46 -13.02 27.02
N ALA A 101 7.78 -13.23 27.03
CA ALA A 101 8.38 -14.54 27.31
C ALA A 101 9.74 -14.45 28.02
N ALA A 102 10.08 -13.29 28.61
CA ALA A 102 11.14 -13.18 29.59
C ALA A 102 10.48 -12.90 30.94
N GLU A 103 10.97 -13.59 31.96
CA GLU A 103 10.60 -13.48 33.37
C GLU A 103 9.40 -14.34 33.81
N ARG A 104 9.72 -15.57 34.20
CA ARG A 104 9.15 -16.14 35.42
C ARG A 104 10.30 -16.47 36.38
N PRO A 105 10.14 -16.16 37.69
CA PRO A 105 11.16 -16.40 38.72
C PRO A 105 11.42 -17.89 38.95
#